data_AF-A0A0D2J881-F1
#
_entry.id   AF-A0A0D2J881-F1
#
_cell.length_a   1.000
_cell.length_b   1.000
_cell.length_c   1.000
_cell.angle_alpha   90.00
_cell.angle_beta   90.00
_cell.angle_gamma   90.00
#
_symmetry.space_group_name_H-M   'P 1'
#
loop_
_entity.id
_entity.type
_entity.pdbx_description
1 polymer ?
#
loop_
_entity_poly.entity_id
_entity_poly.type
_entity_poly.pdbx_seq_one_letter_code
_entity_poly.pdbx_strand_id
1 'polypeptide(L)'
;MQEAALSATRERLDSSLPAGAAPEVRLFHACHSRLQELVGSCAARVVAFNLGYLPSGDKRVTTNAETTVAALEAALEVLQPGGLLTIMAYTGHPGGKEEFDAVEALLQGLSPAYWVSSEVRLVNRPSAPVLLMVWRRSDAAEAPGRGPAR
;
A
#
# COMPACT_ATOMS: atom_id res chain seq x y z
N MET A 1 11.68 -9.85 6.57
CA MET A 1 11.55 -9.66 5.10
C MET A 1 11.71 -10.99 4.40
N GLN A 2 11.10 -11.17 3.22
CA GLN A 2 10.86 -12.48 2.62
C GLN A 2 11.62 -12.63 1.29
N GLU A 3 12.84 -13.16 1.32
CA GLU A 3 13.62 -13.45 0.10
C GLU A 3 12.92 -14.47 -0.81
N ALA A 4 12.30 -15.49 -0.21
CA ALA A 4 11.53 -16.50 -0.93
C ALA A 4 10.38 -15.90 -1.78
N ALA A 5 9.74 -14.82 -1.33
CA ALA A 5 8.69 -14.15 -2.08
C ALA A 5 9.23 -13.48 -3.35
N LEU A 6 10.45 -12.97 -3.32
CA LEU A 6 11.11 -12.40 -4.50
C LEU A 6 11.47 -13.48 -5.50
N SER A 7 11.99 -14.62 -5.05
CA SER A 7 12.29 -15.76 -5.93
C SER A 7 11.03 -16.27 -6.62
N ALA A 8 9.95 -16.49 -5.86
CA ALA A 8 8.66 -16.92 -6.42
C ALA A 8 8.08 -15.89 -7.41
N THR A 9 8.29 -14.59 -7.16
CA THR A 9 7.86 -13.53 -8.09
C THR A 9 8.68 -13.59 -9.39
N ARG A 10 10.00 -13.79 -9.32
CA ARG A 10 10.86 -13.93 -10.51
C ARG A 10 10.45 -15.14 -11.35
N GLU A 11 10.31 -16.30 -10.72
CA GLU A 11 9.87 -17.53 -11.40
C GLU A 11 8.52 -17.36 -12.10
N ARG A 12 7.58 -16.65 -11.46
CA ARG A 12 6.28 -16.37 -12.05
C ARG A 12 6.36 -15.40 -13.22
N LEU A 13 7.21 -14.38 -13.16
CA LEU A 13 7.45 -13.46 -14.27
C LEU A 13 8.04 -14.21 -15.46
N ASP A 14 9.08 -15.01 -15.24
CA ASP A 14 9.78 -15.76 -16.29
C ASP A 14 8.87 -16.78 -17.00
N SER A 15 7.94 -17.40 -16.25
CA SER A 15 7.01 -18.39 -16.79
C SER A 15 5.73 -17.80 -17.41
N SER A 16 5.31 -16.59 -17.00
CA SER A 16 4.04 -15.98 -17.44
C SER A 16 4.20 -14.98 -18.58
N LEU A 17 5.41 -14.46 -18.79
CA LEU A 17 5.68 -13.45 -19.81
C LEU A 17 6.14 -14.09 -21.13
N PRO A 18 5.63 -13.64 -22.29
CA PRO A 18 6.15 -14.05 -23.58
C PRO A 18 7.64 -13.73 -23.72
N ALA A 19 8.39 -14.59 -24.43
CA ALA A 19 9.77 -14.29 -24.80
C ALA A 19 9.86 -12.93 -25.52
N GLY A 20 10.63 -12.00 -24.97
CA GLY A 20 10.79 -10.63 -25.48
C GLY A 20 9.84 -9.58 -24.88
N ALA A 21 8.83 -9.98 -24.10
CA ALA A 21 8.00 -9.08 -23.32
C ALA A 21 8.59 -8.92 -21.91
N ALA A 22 9.56 -8.03 -21.75
CA ALA A 22 10.11 -7.69 -20.43
C ALA A 22 9.55 -6.33 -19.99
N PRO A 23 8.43 -6.28 -19.23
CA PRO A 23 8.14 -5.07 -18.47
C PRO A 23 9.35 -4.77 -17.59
N GLU A 24 9.67 -3.49 -17.42
CA GLU A 24 10.76 -3.09 -16.52
C GLU A 24 10.31 -3.32 -15.07
N VAL A 25 10.56 -4.52 -14.56
CA VAL A 25 10.20 -4.93 -13.19
C VAL A 25 11.44 -4.86 -12.32
N ARG A 26 11.38 -4.04 -11.27
CA ARG A 26 12.41 -3.96 -10.24
C ARG A 26 11.86 -4.54 -8.95
N LEU A 27 12.57 -5.54 -8.43
CA LEU A 27 12.22 -6.23 -7.19
C LEU A 27 13.16 -5.77 -6.07
N PHE A 28 12.59 -5.19 -5.02
CA PHE A 28 13.35 -4.71 -3.87
C PHE A 28 13.20 -5.65 -2.69
N HIS A 29 14.33 -6.19 -2.21
CA HIS A 29 14.37 -6.84 -0.91
C HIS A 29 14.48 -5.74 0.16
N ALA A 30 13.36 -5.08 0.46
CA ALA A 30 13.28 -4.02 1.46
C ALA A 30 11.89 -4.00 2.13
N CYS A 31 11.78 -3.30 3.26
CA CYS A 31 10.48 -2.98 3.84
C CYS A 31 9.80 -1.89 3.00
N HIS A 32 8.49 -1.99 2.81
CA HIS A 32 7.70 -0.98 2.11
C HIS A 32 7.66 0.38 2.84
N SER A 33 8.04 0.44 4.12
CA SER A 33 8.21 1.72 4.83
C SER A 33 9.33 2.58 4.23
N ARG A 34 10.24 1.98 3.45
CA ARG A 34 11.30 2.68 2.72
C ARG A 34 10.92 3.01 1.28
N LEU A 35 9.64 2.90 0.90
CA LEU A 35 9.19 3.06 -0.49
C LEU A 35 9.68 4.38 -1.11
N GLN A 36 9.48 5.51 -0.45
CA GLN A 36 9.91 6.82 -0.95
C GLN A 36 11.42 6.91 -1.16
N GLU A 37 12.22 6.32 -0.27
CA GLU A 37 13.69 6.25 -0.41
C GLU A 37 14.10 5.45 -1.65
N LEU A 38 13.39 4.36 -1.94
CA LEU A 38 13.73 3.43 -3.02
C LEU A 38 13.34 3.93 -4.41
N VAL A 39 12.20 4.63 -4.53
CA VAL A 39 11.64 5.03 -5.83
C VAL A 39 11.55 6.53 -6.06
N GLY A 40 11.73 7.34 -5.01
CA GLY A 40 11.57 8.79 -5.06
C GLY A 40 10.12 9.26 -4.91
N SER A 41 9.94 10.58 -4.75
CA SER A 41 8.63 11.21 -4.63
C SER A 41 8.00 11.44 -6.02
N CYS A 42 6.66 11.44 -6.10
CA CYS A 42 5.94 11.60 -7.37
C CYS A 42 6.38 10.62 -8.48
N ALA A 43 6.78 9.40 -8.11
CA ALA A 43 7.29 8.40 -9.03
C ALA A 43 6.21 7.42 -9.53
N ALA A 44 5.08 7.29 -8.84
CA ALA A 44 4.06 6.28 -9.15
C ALA A 44 2.69 6.89 -9.48
N ARG A 45 2.02 6.38 -10.51
CA ARG A 45 0.60 6.67 -10.78
C ARG A 45 -0.34 5.83 -9.92
N VAL A 46 0.09 4.63 -9.58
CA VAL A 46 -0.68 3.68 -8.79
C VAL A 46 0.24 3.06 -7.74
N VAL A 47 -0.24 2.98 -6.51
CA VAL A 47 0.39 2.19 -5.44
C VAL A 47 -0.66 1.24 -4.89
N ALA A 48 -0.32 -0.03 -4.74
CA ALA A 48 -1.24 -1.06 -4.26
C ALA A 48 -0.66 -1.79 -3.05
N PHE A 49 -1.43 -1.85 -1.98
CA PHE A 49 -1.15 -2.61 -0.78
C PHE A 49 -2.16 -3.75 -0.63
N ASN A 50 -1.66 -4.91 -0.23
CA ASN A 50 -2.47 -6.03 0.22
C ASN A 50 -1.97 -6.39 1.62
N LEU A 51 -2.73 -6.00 2.66
CA LEU A 51 -2.32 -6.13 4.05
C LEU A 51 -2.59 -7.54 4.59
N GLY A 52 -2.07 -7.87 5.77
CA GLY A 52 -2.22 -9.17 6.40
C GLY A 52 -1.08 -10.14 6.06
N TYR A 53 -1.42 -11.38 5.75
CA TYR A 53 -0.46 -12.47 5.57
C TYR A 53 -0.54 -13.11 4.18
N LEU A 54 0.57 -13.69 3.74
CA LEU A 54 0.63 -14.46 2.50
C LEU A 54 -0.22 -15.73 2.63
N PRO A 55 -1.21 -15.99 1.75
CA PRO A 55 -1.92 -17.26 1.72
C PRO A 55 -0.90 -18.40 1.54
N SER A 56 -0.91 -19.38 2.45
CA SER A 56 0.04 -20.51 2.49
C SER A 56 1.47 -20.19 2.95
N GLY A 57 1.75 -18.96 3.43
CA GLY A 57 3.02 -18.60 4.06
C GLY A 57 3.06 -18.82 5.58
N ASP A 58 4.20 -18.52 6.20
CA ASP A 58 4.30 -18.47 7.66
C ASP A 58 3.42 -17.34 8.20
N LYS A 59 2.34 -17.70 8.89
CA LYS A 59 1.37 -16.74 9.46
C LYS A 59 1.96 -15.82 10.54
N ARG A 60 3.17 -16.11 11.03
CA ARG A 60 3.93 -15.21 11.91
C ARG A 60 4.48 -14.00 11.15
N VAL A 61 4.59 -14.08 9.83
CA VAL A 61 4.99 -12.97 8.97
C VAL A 61 3.74 -12.28 8.44
N THR A 62 3.24 -11.34 9.23
CA THR A 62 2.12 -10.45 8.90
C THR A 62 2.63 -9.01 8.84
N THR A 63 1.90 -8.16 8.13
CA THR A 63 2.02 -6.70 8.32
C THR A 63 1.59 -6.32 9.74
N ASN A 64 2.11 -5.20 10.24
CA ASN A 64 1.72 -4.64 11.52
C ASN A 64 1.40 -3.15 11.37
N ALA A 65 0.55 -2.64 12.27
CA ALA A 65 0.04 -1.27 12.21
C ALA A 65 1.12 -0.21 12.04
N GLU A 66 2.20 -0.28 12.80
CA GLU A 66 3.29 0.72 12.79
C GLU A 66 3.99 0.79 11.43
N THR A 67 4.45 -0.35 10.92
CA THR A 67 5.16 -0.42 9.64
C THR A 67 4.24 -0.13 8.45
N THR A 68 2.97 -0.55 8.53
CA THR A 68 1.96 -0.27 7.53
C THR A 68 1.65 1.22 7.43
N VAL A 69 1.43 1.91 8.56
CA VAL A 69 1.18 3.36 8.57
C VAL A 69 2.37 4.12 7.94
N ALA A 70 3.61 3.79 8.35
CA ALA A 70 4.81 4.40 7.77
C ALA A 70 4.92 4.15 6.25
N ALA A 71 4.52 2.97 5.78
CA ALA A 71 4.50 2.64 4.35
C ALA A 71 3.46 3.45 3.57
N LEU A 72 2.28 3.65 4.15
CA LEU A 72 1.22 4.43 3.53
C LEU A 72 1.60 5.90 3.49
N GLU A 73 2.22 6.46 4.53
CA GLU A 73 2.77 7.81 4.50
C GLU A 73 3.82 7.96 3.38
N ALA A 74 4.76 7.01 3.26
CA ALA A 74 5.71 7.00 2.14
C ALA A 74 5.01 6.88 0.78
N ALA A 75 3.92 6.11 0.68
CA ALA A 75 3.15 5.96 -0.55
C ALA A 75 2.45 7.26 -0.96
N LEU A 76 1.94 8.05 0.00
CA LEU A 76 1.34 9.35 -0.28
C LEU A 76 2.34 10.33 -0.92
N GLU A 77 3.61 10.29 -0.49
CA GLU A 77 4.70 11.10 -1.08
C GLU A 77 5.10 10.61 -2.48
N VAL A 78 5.08 9.30 -2.69
CA VAL A 78 5.45 8.66 -3.97
C VAL A 78 4.38 8.85 -5.04
N LEU A 79 3.11 9.00 -4.65
CA LEU A 79 1.99 9.05 -5.57
C LEU A 79 1.93 10.37 -6.33
N GLN A 80 1.86 10.34 -7.66
CA GLN A 80 1.73 11.53 -8.50
C GLN A 80 0.37 12.23 -8.29
N PRO A 81 0.27 13.55 -8.51
CA PRO A 81 -1.02 14.21 -8.66
C PRO A 81 -1.90 13.49 -9.69
N GLY A 82 -3.16 13.23 -9.35
CA GLY A 82 -4.07 12.40 -10.14
C GLY A 82 -3.91 10.88 -9.93
N GLY A 83 -2.93 10.44 -9.14
CA GLY A 83 -2.65 9.03 -8.87
C GLY A 83 -3.60 8.38 -7.85
N LEU A 84 -3.56 7.05 -7.78
CA LEU A 84 -4.41 6.24 -6.92
C LEU A 84 -3.61 5.31 -6.00
N LEU A 85 -3.90 5.35 -4.71
CA LEU A 85 -3.47 4.36 -3.74
C LEU A 85 -4.65 3.44 -3.40
N THR A 86 -4.46 2.12 -3.52
CA THR A 86 -5.44 1.11 -3.13
C THR A 86 -4.89 0.23 -2.01
N ILE A 87 -5.69 0.00 -0.98
CA ILE A 87 -5.31 -0.81 0.18
C ILE A 87 -6.41 -1.85 0.40
N MET A 88 -6.06 -3.10 0.19
CA MET A 88 -6.93 -4.22 0.53
C MET A 88 -6.55 -4.73 1.92
N ALA A 89 -7.47 -4.61 2.89
CA ALA A 89 -7.24 -4.92 4.29
C ALA A 89 -8.04 -6.14 4.74
N TYR A 90 -7.35 -7.17 5.25
CA TYR A 90 -7.98 -8.39 5.78
C TYR A 90 -8.14 -8.26 7.30
N THR A 91 -9.34 -7.96 7.76
CA THR A 91 -9.60 -7.67 9.19
C THR A 91 -9.85 -8.91 10.04
N GLY A 92 -10.07 -10.07 9.42
CA GLY A 92 -10.53 -11.29 10.09
C GLY A 92 -9.47 -12.14 10.79
N HIS A 93 -8.21 -11.67 10.88
CA HIS A 93 -7.11 -12.40 11.53
C HIS A 93 -6.58 -11.65 12.76
N PRO A 94 -5.87 -12.31 13.69
CA PRO A 94 -5.25 -11.62 14.82
C PRO A 94 -4.37 -10.45 14.35
N GLY A 95 -4.58 -9.26 14.93
CA GLY A 95 -3.87 -8.03 14.55
C GLY A 95 -4.46 -7.29 13.33
N GLY A 96 -5.31 -7.94 12.53
CA GLY A 96 -5.83 -7.37 11.28
C GLY A 96 -6.83 -6.23 11.51
N LYS A 97 -7.59 -6.28 12.62
CA LYS A 97 -8.51 -5.19 12.99
C LYS A 97 -7.73 -3.97 13.49
N GLU A 98 -6.73 -4.18 14.34
CA GLU A 98 -5.86 -3.13 14.87
C GLU A 98 -5.08 -2.42 13.76
N GLU A 99 -4.56 -3.20 12.78
CA GLU A 99 -3.91 -2.64 11.60
C GLU A 99 -4.90 -1.84 10.74
N PHE A 100 -6.09 -2.38 10.48
CA PHE A 100 -7.13 -1.66 9.74
C PHE A 100 -7.50 -0.33 10.42
N ASP A 101 -7.68 -0.30 11.74
CA ASP A 101 -8.06 0.90 12.48
C ASP A 101 -6.98 1.99 12.40
N ALA A 102 -5.71 1.60 12.47
CA ALA A 102 -4.59 2.53 12.29
C ALA A 102 -4.56 3.13 10.88
N VAL A 103 -4.82 2.31 9.86
CA VAL A 103 -4.94 2.79 8.47
C VAL A 103 -6.13 3.71 8.30
N GLU A 104 -7.30 3.33 8.80
CA GLU A 104 -8.53 4.14 8.71
C GLU A 104 -8.33 5.50 9.38
N ALA A 105 -7.71 5.55 10.56
CA ALA A 105 -7.38 6.78 11.27
C ALA A 105 -6.42 7.69 10.47
N LEU A 106 -5.38 7.12 9.84
CA LEU A 106 -4.49 7.88 8.95
C LEU A 106 -5.28 8.52 7.80
N LEU A 107 -6.14 7.73 7.13
CA LEU A 107 -6.89 8.18 5.96
C LEU A 107 -7.95 9.24 6.29
N GLN A 108 -8.60 9.13 7.45
CA GLN A 108 -9.53 10.14 7.96
C GLN A 108 -8.83 11.48 8.27
N GLY A 109 -7.54 11.44 8.61
CA GLY A 109 -6.73 12.63 8.87
C GLY A 109 -6.22 13.34 7.61
N LEU A 110 -6.45 12.81 6.41
CA LEU A 110 -6.01 13.43 5.16
C LEU A 110 -6.87 14.64 4.82
N SER A 111 -6.22 15.73 4.40
CA SER A 111 -6.91 16.94 4.00
C SER A 111 -7.70 16.74 2.70
N PRO A 112 -9.03 16.97 2.69
CA PRO A 112 -9.86 16.85 1.49
C PRO A 112 -9.48 17.79 0.34
N ALA A 113 -8.69 18.83 0.62
CA ALA A 113 -8.15 19.73 -0.39
C ALA A 113 -7.15 19.04 -1.33
N TYR A 114 -6.50 17.96 -0.88
CA TYR A 114 -5.47 17.24 -1.64
C TYR A 114 -5.85 15.79 -1.91
N TRP A 115 -6.70 15.19 -1.06
CA TRP A 115 -6.95 13.76 -1.06
C TRP A 115 -8.45 13.45 -1.05
N VAL A 116 -8.84 12.39 -1.75
CA VAL A 116 -10.18 11.80 -1.63
C VAL A 116 -10.02 10.36 -1.16
N SER A 117 -10.40 10.12 0.08
CA SER A 117 -10.40 8.78 0.69
C SER A 117 -11.78 8.16 0.60
N SER A 118 -11.86 6.88 0.26
CA SER A 118 -13.12 6.12 0.14
C SER A 118 -12.93 4.70 0.63
N GLU A 119 -14.03 4.11 1.08
CA GLU A 119 -14.06 2.77 1.63
C GLU A 119 -15.19 1.95 0.98
N VAL A 120 -14.87 0.70 0.64
CA VAL A 120 -15.82 -0.28 0.11
C VAL A 120 -15.83 -1.52 1.00
N ARG A 121 -17.02 -1.84 1.54
CA ARG A 121 -17.26 -2.98 2.43
C ARG A 121 -18.43 -3.83 1.94
N LEU A 122 -18.34 -5.14 2.17
CA LEU A 122 -19.48 -6.04 1.98
C LEU A 122 -20.34 -6.08 3.23
N VAL A 123 -21.51 -5.43 3.18
CA VAL A 123 -22.39 -5.24 4.35
C VAL A 123 -22.93 -6.53 4.96
N ASN A 124 -23.08 -7.60 4.17
CA ASN A 124 -23.54 -8.91 4.63
C ASN A 124 -22.38 -9.91 4.84
N ARG A 125 -21.13 -9.46 4.71
CA ARG A 125 -19.93 -10.28 4.96
C ARG A 125 -18.90 -9.48 5.78
N PRO A 126 -19.13 -9.27 7.08
CA PRO A 126 -18.26 -8.43 7.91
C PRO A 126 -16.81 -8.90 8.02
N SER A 127 -16.53 -10.19 7.78
CA SER A 127 -15.18 -10.77 7.75
C SER A 127 -14.48 -10.66 6.40
N ALA A 128 -15.16 -10.17 5.37
CA ALA A 128 -14.56 -9.98 4.06
C ALA A 128 -13.54 -8.84 4.09
N PRO A 129 -12.53 -8.88 3.20
CA PRO A 129 -11.57 -7.79 3.09
C PRO A 129 -12.25 -6.46 2.78
N VAL A 130 -11.69 -5.38 3.31
CA VAL A 130 -12.13 -4.01 3.09
C VAL A 130 -11.21 -3.38 2.07
N LEU A 131 -11.79 -2.75 1.04
CA LEU A 131 -11.02 -1.96 0.08
C LEU A 131 -11.07 -0.49 0.48
N LEU A 132 -9.91 0.08 0.76
CA LEU A 132 -9.72 1.51 0.91
C LEU A 132 -9.06 2.07 -0.36
N MET A 133 -9.52 3.23 -0.80
CA MET A 133 -9.03 3.93 -1.97
C MET A 133 -8.70 5.36 -1.61
N VAL A 134 -7.53 5.83 -2.03
CA VAL A 134 -7.08 7.21 -1.79
C VAL A 134 -6.63 7.80 -3.12
N TRP A 135 -7.38 8.78 -3.61
CA TRP A 135 -7.06 9.50 -4.84
C TRP A 135 -6.35 10.81 -4.51
N ARG A 136 -5.18 11.05 -5.12
CA ARG A 136 -4.49 12.34 -5.06
C ARG A 136 -5.09 13.26 -6.10
N ARG A 137 -5.61 14.40 -5.67
CA ARG A 137 -6.16 15.40 -6.58
C ARG A 137 -5.08 15.95 -7.52
N SER A 138 -5.43 16.17 -8.79
CA SER A 138 -4.52 16.72 -9.81
C SER A 138 -4.46 18.24 -9.82
N ASP A 139 -5.52 18.88 -9.32
CA ASP A 139 -5.72 20.33 -9.24
C ASP A 139 -5.22 20.94 -7.92
N ALA A 140 -4.71 20.11 -7.01
CA ALA A 140 -4.22 20.59 -5.74
C ALA A 140 -2.88 21.31 -5.93
N ALA A 141 -2.75 22.52 -5.37
CA ALA A 141 -1.43 23.11 -5.10
C ALA A 141 -0.57 22.08 -4.34
N GLU A 142 0.76 22.16 -4.37
CA GLU A 142 1.61 21.19 -3.66
C GLU A 142 1.09 20.96 -2.22
N ALA A 143 0.80 19.69 -1.88
CA ALA A 143 0.39 19.33 -0.54
C ALA A 143 1.48 19.83 0.43
N PRO A 144 1.14 20.60 1.46
CA PRO A 144 2.14 21.05 2.41
C PRO A 144 2.76 19.80 3.03
N GLY A 145 4.05 19.58 2.76
CA GLY A 145 4.81 18.53 3.42
C GLY A 145 4.59 18.70 4.92
N ARG A 146 4.21 17.62 5.62
CA ARG A 146 4.02 17.65 7.06
C ARG A 146 5.34 18.12 7.70
N GLY A 147 5.40 19.39 8.07
CA GLY A 147 6.44 19.90 8.96
C GLY A 147 6.37 19.15 10.29
N PRO A 148 7.49 19.03 11.01
CA PRO A 148 7.55 18.21 12.22
C PRO A 148 6.49 18.68 13.23
N ALA A 149 5.77 17.72 13.81
CA ALA A 149 4.83 17.96 14.89
C ALA A 149 5.54 18.73 16.01
N ARG A 150 4.98 19.89 16.38
CA ARG A 150 5.42 20.69 17.53
C ARG A 150 4.97 20.06 18.83
#